data_AF-A0A6P6WJQ5-F1
#
_entry.id   AF-A0A6P6WJQ5-F1
#
_cell.length_a   1.000
_cell.length_b   1.000
_cell.length_c   1.000
_cell.angle_alpha   90.00
_cell.angle_beta   90.00
_cell.angle_gamma   90.00
#
_symmetry.space_group_name_H-M   'P 1'
#
loop_
_entity.id
_entity.type
_entity.pdbx_description
1 polymer ?
#
loop_
_entity_poly.entity_id
_entity_poly.type
_entity_poly.pdbx_seq_one_letter_code
_entity_poly.pdbx_strand_id
1 'polypeptide(L)'
;MDSDKMIFERLQREFEAAIASQTQEISLDGEQWNDGLLATIRERVHMEAERKAMQLPGDTSMLHGLPFHDKITYKVANKIICCLEGARIGIQYETTFAGEPCELFHCVLESKSFLEKMTVLEHTVPFFLPIREAENEFLSSNAMKFIDHVGDLLQAYVDRREQVRLIKELYGNQIKELYHSLPYHMVEFLLDDYDCKVTVSLRYADLVSILPTGVSVLAWPMHRNFMNKKGGGPLGSKTIPERLSYAEDALRTMSLPEAYAEIVLNLPHTLQEIYPHNASS
;
A
#
# COMPACT_ATOMS: atom_id res chain seq x y z
N MET A 1 16.60 1.71 -11.85
CA MET A 1 15.85 0.78 -12.72
C MET A 1 16.57 -0.55 -12.88
N ASP A 2 17.75 -0.63 -13.50
CA ASP A 2 18.45 -1.93 -13.62
C ASP A 2 18.94 -2.48 -12.26
N SER A 3 19.43 -1.61 -11.37
CA SER A 3 19.84 -2.00 -10.01
C SER A 3 18.68 -2.52 -9.16
N ASP A 4 17.52 -1.85 -9.18
CA ASP A 4 16.36 -2.22 -8.38
C ASP A 4 15.77 -3.56 -8.86
N LYS A 5 15.76 -3.78 -10.18
CA LYS A 5 15.35 -5.04 -10.78
C LYS A 5 16.29 -6.18 -10.37
N MET A 6 17.60 -5.95 -10.36
CA MET A 6 18.56 -6.93 -9.87
C MET A 6 18.39 -7.25 -8.38
N ILE A 7 18.10 -6.25 -7.54
CA ILE A 7 17.81 -6.45 -6.11
C ILE A 7 16.55 -7.29 -5.93
N PHE A 8 15.46 -6.95 -6.64
CA PHE A 8 14.20 -7.69 -6.58
C PHE A 8 14.40 -9.16 -6.96
N GLU A 9 15.00 -9.44 -8.13
CA GLU A 9 15.19 -10.81 -8.61
C GLU A 9 16.13 -11.63 -7.72
N ARG A 10 17.12 -10.98 -7.07
CA ARG A 10 18.01 -11.64 -6.12
C ARG A 10 17.27 -11.96 -4.82
N LEU A 11 16.57 -10.99 -4.24
CA LEU A 11 15.83 -11.19 -2.99
C LEU A 11 14.71 -12.22 -3.17
N GLN A 12 13.95 -12.14 -4.27
CA GLN A 12 12.92 -13.14 -4.59
C GLN A 12 13.49 -14.57 -4.56
N ARG A 13 14.61 -14.81 -5.26
CA ARG A 13 15.26 -16.13 -5.28
C ARG A 13 15.80 -16.55 -3.92
N GLU A 14 16.34 -15.61 -3.15
CA GLU A 14 16.85 -15.88 -1.81
C GLU A 14 15.72 -16.30 -0.86
N PHE A 15 14.58 -15.61 -0.88
CA PHE A 15 13.41 -15.95 -0.08
C PHE A 15 12.79 -17.28 -0.53
N GLU A 16 12.63 -17.51 -1.83
CA GLU A 16 12.16 -18.79 -2.37
C GLU A 16 13.06 -19.95 -1.94
N ALA A 17 14.39 -19.78 -1.98
CA ALA A 17 15.32 -20.80 -1.52
C ALA A 17 15.24 -21.02 0.01
N ALA A 18 15.08 -19.95 0.79
CA ALA A 18 14.92 -20.04 2.23
C ALA A 18 13.64 -20.82 2.59
N ILE A 19 12.51 -20.46 1.98
CA ILE A 19 11.21 -21.12 2.14
C ILE A 19 11.26 -22.57 1.65
N ALA A 20 11.81 -22.84 0.46
CA ALA A 20 11.92 -24.20 -0.07
C ALA A 20 12.82 -25.10 0.78
N SER A 21 13.78 -24.52 1.49
CA SER A 21 14.67 -25.25 2.40
C SER A 21 14.16 -25.34 3.84
N GLN A 22 12.98 -24.77 4.13
CA GLN A 22 12.39 -24.79 5.47
C GLN A 22 12.06 -26.22 5.90
N THR A 23 12.31 -26.54 7.17
CA THR A 23 11.93 -27.83 7.76
C THR A 23 10.65 -27.73 8.58
N GLN A 24 10.31 -26.52 9.01
CA GLN A 24 9.15 -26.24 9.84
C GLN A 24 8.56 -24.87 9.48
N GLU A 25 7.24 -24.80 9.43
CA GLU A 25 6.48 -23.55 9.34
C GLU A 25 5.63 -23.40 10.60
N ILE A 26 5.70 -22.24 11.24
CA ILE A 26 4.93 -21.91 12.45
C ILE A 26 4.00 -20.74 12.12
N SER A 27 2.70 -21.00 12.11
CA SER A 27 1.69 -19.96 12.05
C SER A 27 1.50 -19.33 13.42
N LEU A 28 1.73 -18.02 13.51
CA LEU A 28 1.64 -17.24 14.72
C LEU A 28 0.30 -16.51 14.78
N ASP A 29 -0.31 -16.52 15.96
CA ASP A 29 -1.39 -15.61 16.30
C ASP A 29 -0.86 -14.25 16.79
N GLY A 30 -1.77 -13.31 17.07
CA GLY A 30 -1.42 -11.95 17.49
C GLY A 30 -0.74 -11.86 18.86
N GLU A 31 -0.87 -12.86 19.74
CA GLU A 31 -0.21 -12.86 21.05
C GLU A 31 1.22 -13.44 20.96
N GLN A 32 1.41 -14.44 20.10
CA GLN A 32 2.70 -15.08 19.85
C GLN A 32 3.66 -14.19 19.05
N TRP A 33 3.13 -13.27 18.24
CA TRP A 33 3.91 -12.27 17.54
C TRP A 33 4.30 -11.12 18.48
N ASN A 34 5.56 -11.10 18.92
CA ASN A 34 6.11 -10.08 19.81
C ASN A 34 7.63 -9.92 19.67
N ASP A 35 8.19 -8.85 20.24
CA ASP A 35 9.64 -8.58 20.19
C ASP A 35 10.50 -9.68 20.85
N GLY A 36 9.95 -10.45 21.80
CA GLY A 36 10.65 -11.59 22.40
C GLY A 36 10.89 -12.73 21.39
N LEU A 37 9.91 -12.98 20.52
CA LEU A 37 10.08 -13.90 19.40
C LEU A 37 11.14 -13.36 18.41
N LEU A 38 11.08 -12.08 18.06
CA LEU A 38 12.09 -11.47 17.19
C LEU A 38 13.50 -11.55 17.77
N ALA A 39 13.66 -11.37 19.09
CA ALA A 39 14.94 -11.55 19.77
C ALA A 39 15.45 -13.00 19.64
N THR A 40 14.56 -13.99 19.73
CA THR A 40 14.89 -15.41 19.55
C THR A 40 15.31 -15.71 18.11
N ILE A 41 14.61 -15.17 17.11
CA ILE A 41 14.96 -15.30 15.69
C ILE A 41 16.33 -14.65 15.45
N ARG A 42 16.55 -13.46 16.01
CA ARG A 42 17.81 -12.73 15.93
C ARG A 42 18.98 -13.51 16.53
N GLU A 43 18.81 -14.07 17.71
CA GLU A 43 19.84 -14.92 18.34
C GLU A 43 20.20 -16.11 17.45
N ARG A 44 19.19 -16.78 16.87
CA ARG A 44 19.40 -17.92 15.97
C ARG A 44 20.24 -17.56 14.74
N VAL A 45 19.93 -16.45 14.05
CA VAL A 45 20.68 -16.06 12.84
C VAL A 45 22.14 -15.69 13.17
N HIS A 46 22.39 -15.13 14.36
CA HIS A 46 23.74 -14.83 14.85
C HIS A 46 24.52 -16.11 15.18
N MET A 47 23.93 -17.02 15.95
CA MET A 47 24.55 -18.31 16.26
C MET A 47 24.88 -19.13 15.00
N GLU A 48 24.00 -19.09 13.98
CA GLU A 48 24.25 -19.73 12.69
C GLU A 48 25.43 -19.10 11.95
N ALA A 49 25.51 -17.76 11.92
CA ALA A 49 26.58 -17.04 11.27
C ALA A 49 27.94 -17.29 11.95
N GLU A 50 28.00 -17.21 13.28
CA GLU A 50 29.22 -17.48 14.06
C GLU A 50 29.71 -18.91 13.85
N ARG A 51 28.81 -19.89 13.88
CA ARG A 51 29.17 -21.29 13.63
C ARG A 51 29.64 -21.52 12.19
N LYS A 52 29.03 -20.88 11.19
CA LYS A 52 29.54 -20.95 9.81
C LYS A 52 30.92 -20.30 9.68
N ALA A 53 31.18 -19.21 10.42
CA ALA A 53 32.49 -18.56 10.43
C ALA A 53 33.58 -19.40 11.14
N MET A 54 33.21 -20.20 12.16
CA MET A 54 34.12 -21.12 12.86
C MET A 54 34.42 -22.41 12.07
N GLN A 55 33.67 -22.72 11.02
CA GLN A 55 33.94 -23.86 10.15
C GLN A 55 35.10 -23.55 9.19
N LEU A 56 36.21 -24.28 9.35
CA LEU A 56 37.38 -24.16 8.47
C LEU A 56 37.05 -24.63 7.03
N PRO A 57 37.58 -23.98 5.98
CA PRO A 57 37.43 -24.45 4.61
C PRO A 57 38.20 -25.78 4.44
N GLY A 58 37.49 -26.91 4.47
CA GLY A 58 38.07 -28.24 4.21
C GLY A 58 37.65 -29.36 5.16
N ASP A 59 37.04 -29.05 6.32
CA ASP A 59 36.59 -30.06 7.28
C ASP A 59 35.12 -30.49 7.02
N THR A 60 34.93 -31.35 6.02
CA THR A 60 33.65 -32.05 5.80
C THR A 60 33.38 -33.15 6.84
N SER A 61 34.31 -33.43 7.75
CA SER A 61 34.20 -34.50 8.76
C SER A 61 33.31 -34.14 9.96
N MET A 62 32.90 -32.88 10.14
CA MET A 62 32.04 -32.44 11.25
C MET A 62 30.54 -32.41 10.89
N LEU A 63 30.17 -32.82 9.67
CA LEU A 63 28.79 -32.78 9.15
C LEU A 63 27.80 -33.71 9.89
N HIS A 64 28.26 -34.58 10.80
CA HIS A 64 27.44 -35.67 11.34
C HIS A 64 27.07 -35.55 12.83
N GLY A 65 27.43 -34.47 13.52
CA GLY A 65 27.34 -34.40 14.98
C GLY A 65 26.41 -33.36 15.61
N LEU A 66 25.95 -32.35 14.86
CA LEU A 66 25.07 -31.31 15.40
C LEU A 66 23.67 -31.50 14.81
N PRO A 67 22.61 -31.49 15.64
CA PRO A 67 21.25 -31.72 15.15
C PRO A 67 20.98 -30.72 14.04
N PHE A 68 20.40 -31.21 12.95
CA PHE A 68 19.77 -30.38 11.92
C PHE A 68 18.96 -29.30 12.65
N HIS A 69 19.44 -28.06 12.64
CA HIS A 69 18.67 -26.98 13.23
C HIS A 69 17.52 -26.70 12.27
N ASP A 70 16.31 -26.82 12.79
CA ASP A 70 15.12 -26.59 12.01
C ASP A 70 15.20 -25.22 11.34
N LYS A 71 15.08 -25.22 10.01
CA LYS A 71 14.90 -24.00 9.24
C LYS A 71 13.45 -23.62 9.41
N ILE A 72 13.19 -22.87 10.47
CA ILE A 72 11.85 -22.43 10.82
C ILE A 72 11.51 -21.16 10.05
N THR A 73 10.37 -21.18 9.37
CA THR A 73 9.69 -19.98 8.91
C THR A 73 8.50 -19.68 9.81
N TYR A 74 8.24 -18.40 10.01
CA TYR A 74 7.16 -17.91 10.85
C TYR A 74 6.17 -17.18 9.98
N LYS A 75 4.90 -17.59 9.98
CA LYS A 75 3.83 -16.93 9.25
C LYS A 75 2.95 -16.15 10.21
N VAL A 76 2.86 -14.84 10.05
CA VAL A 76 1.99 -13.96 10.85
C VAL A 76 1.16 -13.09 9.92
N ALA A 77 -0.16 -13.30 9.93
CA ALA A 77 -1.08 -12.68 8.98
C ALA A 77 -0.57 -12.86 7.52
N ASN A 78 -0.27 -11.75 6.85
CA ASN A 78 0.23 -11.68 5.49
C ASN A 78 1.76 -11.53 5.40
N LYS A 79 2.49 -11.93 6.44
CA LYS A 79 3.95 -11.80 6.52
C LYS A 79 4.60 -13.16 6.79
N ILE A 80 5.71 -13.41 6.10
CA ILE A 80 6.56 -14.58 6.33
C ILE A 80 7.93 -14.09 6.81
N ILE A 81 8.33 -14.52 8.00
CA ILE A 81 9.66 -14.23 8.57
C ILE A 81 10.53 -15.48 8.47
N CYS A 82 11.72 -15.34 7.90
CA CYS A 82 12.67 -16.42 7.73
C CYS A 82 14.09 -16.02 8.15
N CYS A 83 14.87 -17.02 8.55
CA CYS A 83 16.30 -16.86 8.80
C CYS A 83 17.07 -16.90 7.47
N LEU A 84 17.82 -15.85 7.16
CA LEU A 84 18.69 -15.77 5.98
C LEU A 84 20.15 -15.97 6.37
N GLU A 85 21.01 -16.23 5.38
CA GLU A 85 22.44 -16.44 5.64
C GLU A 85 23.13 -15.15 6.13
N GLY A 86 24.12 -15.27 7.02
CA GLY A 86 24.94 -14.13 7.44
C GLY A 86 24.29 -13.21 8.48
N ALA A 87 23.64 -13.77 9.51
CA ALA A 87 23.00 -13.01 10.59
C ALA A 87 21.86 -12.07 10.12
N ARG A 88 21.17 -12.46 9.04
CA ARG A 88 20.10 -11.69 8.42
C ARG A 88 18.72 -12.29 8.70
N ILE A 89 17.74 -11.43 8.90
CA ILE A 89 16.32 -11.80 9.04
C ILE A 89 15.60 -11.32 7.79
N GLY A 90 14.96 -12.24 7.08
CA GLY A 90 14.12 -11.93 5.93
C GLY A 90 12.66 -11.77 6.34
N ILE A 91 12.00 -10.75 5.82
CA ILE A 91 10.56 -10.55 5.89
C ILE A 91 10.00 -10.45 4.47
N GLN A 92 9.08 -11.34 4.13
CA GLN A 92 8.26 -11.28 2.93
C GLN A 92 6.87 -10.80 3.30
N TYR A 93 6.40 -9.76 2.63
CA TYR A 93 5.06 -9.21 2.74
C TYR A 93 4.23 -9.68 1.54
N GLU A 94 3.14 -10.38 1.84
CA GLU A 94 2.15 -10.82 0.88
C GLU A 94 1.04 -9.77 0.84
N THR A 95 0.82 -9.14 -0.31
CA THR A 95 -0.31 -8.20 -0.46
C THR A 95 -1.47 -8.86 -1.18
N THR A 96 -2.69 -8.45 -0.86
CA THR A 96 -3.90 -8.99 -1.47
C THR A 96 -4.89 -7.88 -1.78
N PHE A 97 -5.74 -8.07 -2.77
CA PHE A 97 -6.86 -7.19 -3.04
C PHE A 97 -8.09 -8.03 -3.36
N ALA A 98 -9.20 -7.79 -2.64
CA ALA A 98 -10.44 -8.59 -2.77
C ALA A 98 -10.22 -10.11 -2.62
N GLY A 99 -9.24 -10.53 -1.81
CA GLY A 99 -8.89 -11.94 -1.59
C GLY A 99 -7.90 -12.52 -2.61
N GLU A 100 -7.59 -11.79 -3.68
CA GLU A 100 -6.65 -12.23 -4.71
C GLU A 100 -5.21 -11.76 -4.40
N PRO A 101 -4.19 -12.62 -4.55
CA PRO A 101 -2.80 -12.24 -4.38
C PRO A 101 -2.36 -11.14 -5.36
N CYS A 102 -1.65 -10.15 -4.84
CA CYS A 102 -1.00 -9.08 -5.60
C CYS A 102 0.52 -9.31 -5.60
N GLU A 103 1.33 -8.26 -5.47
CA GLU A 103 2.78 -8.38 -5.43
C GLU A 103 3.33 -8.79 -4.06
N LEU A 104 4.49 -9.43 -4.11
CA LEU A 104 5.32 -9.72 -2.95
C LEU A 104 6.36 -8.61 -2.76
N PHE A 105 6.56 -8.22 -1.50
CA PHE A 105 7.63 -7.31 -1.13
C PHE A 105 8.56 -7.96 -0.11
N HIS A 106 9.83 -7.59 -0.14
CA HIS A 106 10.85 -8.16 0.73
C HIS A 106 11.53 -7.05 1.51
N CYS A 107 11.88 -7.34 2.75
CA CYS A 107 12.74 -6.53 3.60
C CYS A 107 13.72 -7.44 4.32
N VAL A 108 14.99 -7.04 4.33
CA VAL A 108 16.07 -7.77 5.01
C VAL A 108 16.59 -6.90 6.12
N LEU A 109 16.51 -7.44 7.34
CA LEU A 109 17.04 -6.83 8.54
C LEU A 109 18.38 -7.46 8.89
N GLU A 110 19.32 -6.63 9.31
CA GLU A 110 20.63 -7.06 9.78
C GLU A 110 20.94 -6.39 11.12
N SER A 111 21.76 -7.07 11.92
CA SER A 111 22.48 -6.44 13.01
C SER A 111 23.89 -7.02 13.04
N LYS A 112 24.93 -6.20 13.20
CA LYS A 112 26.32 -6.69 13.15
C LYS A 112 26.70 -7.53 14.37
N SER A 113 26.01 -7.31 15.48
CA SER A 113 26.09 -8.12 16.70
C SER A 113 24.73 -8.12 17.39
N PHE A 114 24.53 -9.01 18.36
CA PHE A 114 23.30 -9.04 19.17
C PHE A 114 23.08 -7.75 19.98
N LEU A 115 24.15 -7.02 20.32
CA LEU A 115 24.09 -5.79 21.11
C LEU A 115 23.87 -4.53 20.26
N GLU A 116 24.15 -4.60 18.95
CA GLU A 116 23.95 -3.46 18.06
C GLU A 116 22.49 -3.24 17.70
N LYS A 117 22.15 -2.05 17.18
CA LYS A 117 20.80 -1.82 16.65
C LYS A 117 20.58 -2.64 15.39
N MET A 118 19.35 -3.08 15.18
CA MET A 118 18.93 -3.67 13.91
C MET A 118 18.73 -2.55 12.87
N THR A 119 19.05 -2.82 11.61
CA THR A 119 18.93 -1.89 10.49
C THR A 119 18.35 -2.57 9.26
N VAL A 120 17.72 -1.80 8.38
CA VAL A 120 17.26 -2.28 7.07
C VAL A 120 18.45 -2.33 6.12
N LEU A 121 18.86 -3.55 5.77
CA LEU A 121 19.96 -3.82 4.85
C LEU A 121 19.52 -3.60 3.40
N GLU A 122 18.47 -4.31 2.97
CA GLU A 122 17.95 -4.30 1.60
C GLU A 122 16.42 -4.52 1.60
N HIS A 123 15.73 -3.98 0.59
CA HIS A 123 14.29 -4.18 0.45
C HIS A 123 13.81 -3.99 -1.00
N THR A 124 12.60 -4.44 -1.29
CA THR A 124 11.89 -4.17 -2.55
C THR A 124 10.71 -3.19 -2.38
N VAL A 125 10.55 -2.61 -1.19
CA VAL A 125 9.55 -1.58 -0.92
C VAL A 125 9.72 -0.40 -1.90
N PRO A 126 8.66 0.08 -2.57
CA PRO A 126 8.72 1.19 -3.50
C PRO A 126 9.37 2.43 -2.90
N PHE A 127 10.25 3.10 -3.65
CA PHE A 127 11.09 4.20 -3.15
C PHE A 127 10.31 5.40 -2.59
N PHE A 128 9.04 5.55 -2.98
CA PHE A 128 8.16 6.63 -2.53
C PHE A 128 7.42 6.30 -1.22
N LEU A 129 7.56 5.08 -0.68
CA LEU A 129 7.02 4.71 0.62
C LEU A 129 8.07 4.94 1.72
N PRO A 130 7.67 5.42 2.90
CA PRO A 130 8.57 5.98 3.91
C PRO A 130 9.21 4.90 4.82
N ILE A 131 9.89 3.91 4.23
CA ILE A 131 10.51 2.82 5.00
C ILE A 131 11.66 3.31 5.89
N ARG A 132 12.38 4.37 5.49
CA ARG A 132 13.50 4.91 6.28
C ARG A 132 13.00 5.69 7.48
N GLU A 133 11.89 6.39 7.34
CA GLU A 133 11.18 7.03 8.45
C GLU A 133 10.69 5.97 9.44
N ALA A 134 10.05 4.91 8.94
CA ALA A 134 9.62 3.78 9.78
C ALA A 134 10.79 3.10 10.50
N GLU A 135 11.93 2.91 9.81
CA GLU A 135 13.15 2.35 10.39
C GLU A 135 13.64 3.22 11.57
N ASN A 136 13.71 4.54 11.37
CA ASN A 136 14.17 5.47 12.37
C ASN A 136 13.23 5.56 13.58
N GLU A 137 11.93 5.47 13.36
CA GLU A 137 10.92 5.59 14.40
C GLU A 137 10.77 4.32 15.24
N PHE A 138 10.68 3.15 14.58
CA PHE A 138 10.26 1.93 15.24
C PHE A 138 11.40 0.94 15.47
N LEU A 139 12.30 0.73 14.51
CA LEU A 139 13.18 -0.45 14.52
C LEU A 139 14.13 -0.51 15.73
N SER A 140 14.52 0.65 16.26
CA SER A 140 15.39 0.75 17.45
C SER A 140 14.68 0.47 18.78
N SER A 141 13.35 0.66 18.82
CA SER A 141 12.56 0.57 20.06
C SER A 141 11.62 -0.64 20.08
N ASN A 142 11.10 -1.02 18.92
CA ASN A 142 10.13 -2.09 18.74
C ASN A 142 10.18 -2.58 17.27
N ALA A 143 10.91 -3.68 17.06
CA ALA A 143 11.12 -4.24 15.72
C ALA A 143 9.83 -4.86 15.17
N MET A 144 8.98 -5.39 16.05
CA MET A 144 7.65 -5.90 15.69
C MET A 144 6.79 -4.81 15.04
N LYS A 145 6.69 -3.64 15.67
CA LYS A 145 5.96 -2.47 15.15
C LYS A 145 6.52 -1.99 13.82
N PHE A 146 7.85 -2.00 13.65
CA PHE A 146 8.45 -1.67 12.35
C PHE A 146 7.93 -2.61 11.26
N ILE A 147 7.98 -3.92 11.50
CA ILE A 147 7.55 -4.94 10.54
C ILE A 147 6.06 -4.80 10.23
N ASP A 148 5.21 -4.63 11.25
CA ASP A 148 3.78 -4.44 11.05
C ASP A 148 3.47 -3.17 10.26
N HIS A 149 4.09 -2.04 10.63
CA HIS A 149 3.87 -0.76 9.97
C HIS A 149 4.28 -0.78 8.49
N VAL A 150 5.39 -1.42 8.14
CA VAL A 150 5.79 -1.59 6.72
C VAL A 150 4.77 -2.45 5.97
N GLY A 151 4.25 -3.50 6.60
CA GLY A 151 3.17 -4.32 6.03
C GLY A 151 1.90 -3.50 5.76
N ASP A 152 1.49 -2.67 6.71
CA ASP A 152 0.31 -1.81 6.59
C ASP A 152 0.49 -0.76 5.47
N LEU A 153 1.67 -0.15 5.36
CA LEU A 153 2.00 0.79 4.28
C LEU A 153 1.88 0.14 2.90
N LEU A 154 2.42 -1.07 2.75
CA LEU A 154 2.38 -1.82 1.49
C LEU A 154 0.97 -2.23 1.12
N GLN A 155 0.21 -2.78 2.07
CA GLN A 155 -1.16 -3.20 1.86
C GLN A 155 -2.05 -2.01 1.47
N ALA A 156 -1.98 -0.89 2.21
CA ALA A 156 -2.75 0.32 1.89
C ALA A 156 -2.36 0.96 0.55
N TYR A 157 -1.08 0.89 0.15
CA TYR A 157 -0.64 1.29 -1.19
C TYR A 157 -1.29 0.42 -2.28
N VAL A 158 -1.24 -0.91 -2.13
CA VAL A 158 -1.84 -1.85 -3.08
C VAL A 158 -3.36 -1.65 -3.16
N ASP A 159 -4.05 -1.55 -2.03
CA ASP A 159 -5.50 -1.33 -1.99
C ASP A 159 -5.92 -0.07 -2.74
N ARG A 160 -5.24 1.06 -2.51
CA ARG A 160 -5.53 2.31 -3.22
C ARG A 160 -5.28 2.20 -4.72
N ARG A 161 -4.15 1.57 -5.11
CA ARG A 161 -3.82 1.37 -6.52
C ARG A 161 -4.85 0.50 -7.21
N GLU A 162 -5.23 -0.63 -6.60
CA GLU A 162 -6.18 -1.58 -7.18
C GLU A 162 -7.59 -1.01 -7.23
N GLN A 163 -8.01 -0.23 -6.23
CA GLN A 163 -9.27 0.53 -6.30
C GLN A 163 -9.29 1.50 -7.49
N VAL A 164 -8.21 2.23 -7.74
CA VAL A 164 -8.09 3.12 -8.90
C VAL A 164 -8.07 2.34 -10.22
N ARG A 165 -7.39 1.19 -10.27
CA ARG A 165 -7.41 0.29 -11.43
C ARG A 165 -8.82 -0.20 -11.71
N LEU A 166 -9.56 -0.58 -10.67
CA LEU A 166 -10.90 -1.15 -10.78
C LEU A 166 -11.93 -0.12 -11.25
N ILE A 167 -11.90 1.12 -10.78
CA ILE A 167 -12.81 2.16 -11.32
C ILE A 167 -12.53 2.45 -12.80
N LYS A 168 -11.25 2.37 -13.22
CA LYS A 168 -10.88 2.55 -14.62
C LYS A 168 -11.39 1.40 -15.48
N GLU A 169 -11.35 0.17 -14.95
CA GLU A 169 -11.87 -1.02 -15.63
C GLU A 169 -13.39 -1.00 -15.74
N LEU A 170 -14.09 -0.68 -14.65
CA LEU A 170 -15.55 -0.72 -14.58
C LEU A 170 -16.23 0.51 -15.22
N TYR A 171 -15.64 1.70 -15.05
CA TYR A 171 -16.27 2.98 -15.37
C TYR A 171 -15.41 3.88 -16.27
N GLY A 172 -14.35 3.34 -16.88
CA GLY A 172 -13.42 4.13 -17.70
C GLY A 172 -14.04 4.83 -18.90
N ASN A 173 -15.23 4.44 -19.34
CA ASN A 173 -16.00 5.13 -20.39
C ASN A 173 -16.69 6.42 -19.89
N GLN A 174 -16.92 6.54 -18.59
CA GLN A 174 -17.53 7.71 -17.93
C GLN A 174 -16.46 8.63 -17.33
N ILE A 175 -15.27 8.10 -17.05
CA ILE A 175 -14.13 8.85 -16.53
C ILE A 175 -13.34 9.45 -17.69
N LYS A 176 -13.37 10.78 -17.81
CA LYS A 176 -12.69 11.50 -18.89
C LYS A 176 -11.19 11.65 -18.65
N GLU A 177 -10.84 11.99 -17.42
CA GLU A 177 -9.46 12.19 -16.98
C GLU A 177 -9.29 11.52 -15.62
N LEU A 178 -8.15 10.85 -15.40
CA LEU A 178 -7.79 10.20 -14.14
C LEU A 178 -6.29 10.39 -13.92
N TYR A 179 -5.97 11.10 -12.84
CA TYR A 179 -4.61 11.36 -12.39
C TYR A 179 -4.41 10.75 -11.01
N HIS A 180 -3.21 10.27 -10.76
CA HIS A 180 -2.81 9.81 -9.44
C HIS A 180 -1.31 10.04 -9.24
N SER A 181 -0.93 10.31 -8.00
CA SER A 181 0.47 10.27 -7.57
C SER A 181 1.01 8.83 -7.54
N LEU A 182 2.35 8.67 -7.49
CA LEU A 182 3.00 7.36 -7.37
C LEU A 182 2.52 6.52 -6.15
N PRO A 183 2.44 7.05 -4.92
CA PRO A 183 1.94 6.27 -3.78
C PRO A 183 0.40 6.22 -3.70
N TYR A 184 -0.32 6.75 -4.72
CA TYR A 184 -1.78 6.88 -4.70
C TYR A 184 -2.35 7.70 -3.51
N HIS A 185 -1.51 8.54 -2.88
CA HIS A 185 -1.93 9.44 -1.80
C HIS A 185 -2.69 10.68 -2.29
N MET A 186 -2.66 10.92 -3.60
CA MET A 186 -3.46 11.92 -4.30
C MET A 186 -4.04 11.26 -5.54
N VAL A 187 -5.36 11.31 -5.68
CA VAL A 187 -6.11 10.79 -6.83
C VAL A 187 -7.11 11.86 -7.25
N GLU A 188 -7.13 12.20 -8.54
CA GLU A 188 -8.06 13.17 -9.10
C GLU A 188 -8.70 12.59 -10.35
N PHE A 189 -10.01 12.74 -10.51
CA PHE A 189 -10.68 12.29 -11.71
C PHE A 189 -11.87 13.16 -12.09
N LEU A 190 -12.25 13.03 -13.35
CA LEU A 190 -13.28 13.82 -13.97
C LEU A 190 -14.44 12.96 -14.50
N LEU A 191 -15.65 13.34 -14.11
CA LEU A 191 -16.88 12.86 -14.74
C LEU A 191 -17.39 13.94 -15.69
N ASP A 192 -17.77 13.53 -16.91
CA ASP A 192 -18.42 14.41 -17.89
C ASP A 192 -19.89 14.00 -17.99
N ASP A 193 -20.79 14.88 -17.58
CA ASP A 193 -22.21 14.78 -17.85
C ASP A 193 -22.58 15.89 -18.86
N TYR A 194 -23.62 15.69 -19.66
CA TYR A 194 -24.03 16.60 -20.74
C TYR A 194 -24.32 18.04 -20.23
N ASP A 195 -24.67 18.21 -18.96
CA ASP A 195 -24.99 19.50 -18.33
C ASP A 195 -23.93 20.03 -17.35
N CYS A 196 -23.00 19.18 -16.86
CA CYS A 196 -21.99 19.60 -15.90
C CYS A 196 -20.71 18.75 -15.96
N LYS A 197 -19.60 19.35 -15.52
CA LYS A 197 -18.32 18.67 -15.31
C LYS A 197 -18.13 18.46 -13.82
N VAL A 198 -17.90 17.22 -13.37
CA VAL A 198 -17.64 16.94 -11.95
C VAL A 198 -16.16 16.62 -11.76
N THR A 199 -15.48 17.38 -10.90
CA THR A 199 -14.09 17.12 -10.49
C THR A 199 -14.09 16.50 -9.10
N VAL A 200 -13.43 15.35 -8.96
CA VAL A 200 -13.21 14.66 -7.69
C VAL A 200 -11.73 14.71 -7.35
N SER A 201 -11.39 15.13 -6.14
CA SER A 201 -10.01 15.13 -5.61
C SER A 201 -9.95 14.46 -4.25
N LEU A 202 -9.07 13.46 -4.14
CA LEU A 202 -8.85 12.64 -2.94
C LEU A 202 -7.43 12.83 -2.42
N ARG A 203 -7.29 12.93 -1.09
CA ARG A 203 -6.02 13.06 -0.37
C ARG A 203 -5.96 12.09 0.80
N TYR A 204 -4.89 11.30 0.84
CA TYR A 204 -4.59 10.34 1.89
C TYR A 204 -3.35 10.84 2.65
N ALA A 205 -3.57 11.65 3.69
CA ALA A 205 -2.49 12.16 4.52
C ALA A 205 -1.87 11.05 5.39
N ASP A 206 -2.70 10.10 5.82
CA ASP A 206 -2.26 8.87 6.43
C ASP A 206 -2.02 7.81 5.34
N LEU A 207 -0.77 7.35 5.21
CA LEU A 207 -0.38 6.39 4.19
C LEU A 207 -0.77 4.95 4.52
N VAL A 208 -1.11 4.63 5.77
CA VAL A 208 -1.66 3.31 6.13
C VAL A 208 -3.17 3.22 5.95
N SER A 209 -3.84 4.34 5.64
CA SER A 209 -5.28 4.36 5.42
C SER A 209 -5.65 4.05 3.96
N ILE A 210 -6.67 3.21 3.79
CA ILE A 210 -7.29 2.90 2.50
C ILE A 210 -8.39 3.89 2.10
N LEU A 211 -8.85 4.72 3.04
CA LEU A 211 -9.88 5.76 2.82
C LEU A 211 -9.26 7.16 2.86
N PRO A 212 -9.74 8.09 2.01
CA PRO A 212 -9.17 9.42 1.93
C PRO A 212 -9.47 10.25 3.18
N THR A 213 -8.44 10.91 3.71
CA THR A 213 -8.55 11.89 4.81
C THR A 213 -9.07 13.25 4.35
N GLY A 214 -8.87 13.59 3.07
CA GLY A 214 -9.32 14.83 2.45
C GLY A 214 -10.07 14.49 1.16
N VAL A 215 -11.27 15.04 1.01
CA VAL A 215 -12.13 14.80 -0.15
C VAL A 215 -12.74 16.13 -0.59
N SER A 216 -12.72 16.39 -1.89
CA SER A 216 -13.43 17.49 -2.52
C SER A 216 -14.14 16.99 -3.79
N VAL A 217 -15.44 17.27 -3.89
CA VAL A 217 -16.22 16.98 -5.09
C VAL A 217 -16.94 18.25 -5.53
N LEU A 218 -16.63 18.72 -6.74
CA LEU A 218 -17.12 19.98 -7.28
C LEU A 218 -17.81 19.77 -8.63
N ALA A 219 -19.05 20.23 -8.76
CA ALA A 219 -19.83 20.24 -9.99
C ALA A 219 -19.74 21.62 -10.65
N TRP A 220 -19.18 21.66 -11.86
CA TRP A 220 -19.00 22.86 -12.67
C TRP A 220 -20.13 22.94 -13.71
N PRO A 221 -20.97 23.99 -13.70
CA PRO A 221 -22.04 24.13 -14.68
C PRO A 221 -21.45 24.44 -16.05
N MET A 222 -21.85 23.67 -17.08
CA MET A 222 -21.44 23.94 -18.45
C MET A 222 -22.37 24.97 -19.11
N HIS A 223 -21.77 25.95 -19.78
CA HIS A 223 -22.41 27.16 -20.31
C HIS A 223 -23.49 26.97 -21.41
N ARG A 224 -23.84 25.74 -21.80
CA ARG A 224 -24.71 25.52 -22.95
C ARG A 224 -26.20 25.81 -22.70
N ASN A 225 -26.70 25.60 -21.47
CA ASN A 225 -28.13 25.77 -21.16
C ASN A 225 -28.47 27.02 -20.32
N PHE A 226 -27.48 27.69 -19.70
CA PHE A 226 -27.72 28.88 -18.85
C PHE A 226 -27.82 30.21 -19.63
N MET A 227 -27.52 30.22 -20.93
CA MET A 227 -27.56 31.43 -21.78
C MET A 227 -28.96 31.86 -22.26
N ASN A 228 -30.04 31.27 -21.74
CA ASN A 228 -31.40 31.75 -22.02
C ASN A 228 -31.90 32.86 -21.07
N LYS A 229 -31.04 33.47 -20.25
CA LYS A 229 -31.38 34.74 -19.59
C LYS A 229 -30.93 35.92 -20.45
N LYS A 230 -31.89 36.49 -21.18
CA LYS A 230 -31.83 37.85 -21.73
C LYS A 230 -31.33 38.81 -20.64
N GLY A 231 -30.16 39.40 -20.87
CA GLY A 231 -29.60 40.47 -20.05
C GLY A 231 -28.17 40.73 -20.47
N GLY A 232 -27.99 41.59 -21.47
CA GLY A 232 -26.66 41.96 -21.96
C GLY A 232 -25.78 42.56 -20.87
N GLY A 233 -24.61 41.97 -20.66
CA GLY A 233 -23.52 42.48 -19.86
C GLY A 233 -22.21 41.79 -20.28
N PRO A 234 -21.07 42.51 -20.33
CA PRO A 234 -19.86 42.01 -20.98
C PRO A 234 -19.18 40.92 -20.15
N LEU A 235 -18.84 39.81 -20.82
CA LEU A 235 -17.70 38.92 -20.61
C LEU A 235 -17.22 38.69 -19.16
N GLY A 236 -17.58 37.54 -18.58
CA GLY A 236 -16.77 36.91 -17.53
C GLY A 236 -17.44 36.53 -16.21
N SER A 237 -18.72 36.13 -16.17
CA SER A 237 -19.28 35.53 -14.95
C SER A 237 -18.60 34.18 -14.69
N LYS A 238 -17.62 34.16 -13.78
CA LYS A 238 -17.02 32.91 -13.27
C LYS A 238 -18.16 32.02 -12.76
N THR A 239 -18.36 30.87 -13.40
CA THR A 239 -19.25 29.85 -12.88
C THR A 239 -18.69 29.39 -11.55
N ILE A 240 -19.46 29.58 -10.48
CA ILE A 240 -19.09 29.10 -9.15
C ILE A 240 -19.40 27.59 -9.15
N PRO A 241 -18.42 26.72 -8.86
CA PRO A 241 -18.69 25.30 -8.73
C PRO A 241 -19.50 25.03 -7.47
N GLU A 242 -20.41 24.07 -7.55
CA GLU A 242 -21.19 23.61 -6.41
C GLU A 242 -20.56 22.37 -5.78
N ARG A 243 -20.53 22.32 -4.45
CA ARG A 243 -19.92 21.22 -3.70
C ARG A 243 -20.94 20.11 -3.50
N LEU A 244 -20.58 18.88 -3.89
CA LEU A 244 -21.45 17.72 -3.74
C LEU A 244 -21.17 17.01 -2.41
N SER A 245 -21.81 17.42 -1.32
CA SER A 245 -21.55 16.85 0.02
C SER A 245 -21.83 15.36 0.11
N TYR A 246 -22.92 14.87 -0.51
CA TYR A 246 -23.26 13.44 -0.51
C TYR A 246 -22.14 12.58 -1.13
N ALA A 247 -21.54 13.08 -2.22
CA ALA A 247 -20.44 12.41 -2.91
C ALA A 247 -19.19 12.37 -2.04
N GLU A 248 -18.90 13.46 -1.33
CA GLU A 248 -17.78 13.48 -0.41
C GLU A 248 -17.96 12.52 0.78
N ASP A 249 -19.18 12.39 1.30
CA ASP A 249 -19.48 11.48 2.40
C ASP A 249 -19.38 10.01 1.99
N ALA A 250 -19.84 9.67 0.77
CA ALA A 250 -19.63 8.34 0.18
C ALA A 250 -18.13 8.01 0.08
N LEU A 251 -17.32 8.93 -0.46
CA LEU A 251 -15.88 8.76 -0.60
C LEU A 251 -15.12 8.67 0.73
N ARG A 252 -15.68 9.21 1.83
CA ARG A 252 -15.09 9.10 3.17
C ARG A 252 -15.38 7.76 3.86
N THR A 253 -16.40 7.04 3.41
CA THR A 253 -16.96 5.89 4.16
C THR A 253 -16.98 4.58 3.38
N MET A 254 -16.85 4.65 2.05
CA MET A 254 -16.92 3.50 1.15
C MET A 254 -15.60 3.35 0.37
N SER A 255 -15.38 2.17 -0.22
CA SER A 255 -14.29 2.01 -1.19
C SER A 255 -14.53 2.89 -2.41
N LEU A 256 -13.47 3.25 -3.14
CA LEU A 256 -13.57 4.13 -4.31
C LEU A 256 -14.54 3.60 -5.39
N PRO A 257 -14.59 2.29 -5.74
CA PRO A 257 -15.59 1.78 -6.68
C PRO A 257 -17.03 1.89 -6.18
N GLU A 258 -17.28 1.62 -4.91
CA GLU A 258 -18.62 1.73 -4.31
C GLU A 258 -19.06 3.20 -4.24
N ALA A 259 -18.17 4.08 -3.77
CA ALA A 259 -18.42 5.51 -3.72
C ALA A 259 -18.67 6.07 -5.13
N TYR A 260 -17.94 5.62 -6.14
CA TYR A 260 -18.17 6.01 -7.52
C TYR A 260 -19.59 5.66 -7.99
N ALA A 261 -20.04 4.42 -7.71
CA ALA A 261 -21.39 3.97 -8.07
C ALA A 261 -22.46 4.83 -7.40
N GLU A 262 -22.29 5.15 -6.10
CA GLU A 262 -23.18 6.03 -5.34
C GLU A 262 -23.21 7.45 -5.91
N ILE A 263 -22.06 7.98 -6.33
CA ILE A 263 -21.95 9.31 -6.94
C ILE A 263 -22.80 9.37 -8.21
N VAL A 264 -22.56 8.47 -9.16
CA VAL A 264 -23.22 8.47 -10.46
C VAL A 264 -24.71 8.19 -10.34
N LEU A 265 -25.12 7.32 -9.41
CA LEU A 265 -26.52 7.00 -9.17
C LEU A 265 -27.34 8.23 -8.75
N ASN A 266 -26.79 9.06 -7.86
CA ASN A 266 -27.51 10.21 -7.30
C ASN A 266 -27.26 11.52 -8.06
N LEU A 267 -26.21 11.58 -8.89
CA LEU A 267 -25.79 12.81 -9.57
C LEU A 267 -26.91 13.50 -10.35
N PRO A 268 -27.74 12.80 -11.17
CA PRO A 268 -28.80 13.48 -11.93
C PRO A 268 -29.83 14.19 -11.05
N HIS A 269 -30.23 13.55 -9.94
CA HIS A 269 -31.19 14.14 -9.00
C HIS A 269 -30.60 15.36 -8.30
N THR A 270 -29.36 15.25 -7.81
CA THR A 270 -28.68 16.37 -7.14
C THR A 270 -28.47 17.56 -8.09
N LEU A 271 -28.13 17.30 -9.35
CA LEU A 271 -27.99 18.37 -10.34
C LEU A 271 -29.32 19.08 -10.65
N GLN A 272 -30.45 18.37 -10.64
CA GLN A 272 -31.78 18.97 -10.80
C GLN A 272 -32.16 19.88 -9.62
N GLU A 273 -31.78 19.51 -8.40
CA GLU A 273 -32.01 20.34 -7.21
C GLU A 273 -31.14 21.60 -7.21
N ILE A 274 -29.87 21.47 -7.62
CA ILE A 274 -28.92 22.59 -7.70
C ILE A 274 -29.28 23.52 -8.86
N TYR A 275 -29.63 22.94 -10.02
CA TYR A 275 -29.94 23.65 -11.25
C TYR A 275 -31.34 23.29 -11.76
N PRO A 276 -32.41 23.76 -11.08
CA PRO A 276 -33.77 23.47 -11.51
C PRO A 276 -33.96 24.01 -12.93
N HIS A 277 -34.21 23.11 -13.88
CA HIS A 277 -34.75 23.50 -15.17
C HIS A 277 -36.05 24.23 -14.91
N ASN A 278 -36.14 25.50 -15.30
CA ASN A 278 -37.40 26.20 -15.34
C ASN A 278 -38.28 25.54 -16.43
N ALA A 279 -38.96 24.47 -16.08
CA ALA A 279 -40.09 23.95 -16.82
C ALA A 279 -41.26 24.92 -16.64
N SER A 280 -41.21 26.05 -17.33
CA SER A 280 -42.37 26.94 -17.54
C SER A 280 -42.07 27.99 -18.59
N SER A 281 -42.39 27.66 -19.85
CA SER A 281 -43.25 28.46 -20.75
C SER A 281 -43.29 27.82 -22.13
#